data_AF-A0A662C9S1-F1
#
_entry.id   AF-A0A662C9S1-F1
#
_cell.length_a   1.000
_cell.length_b   1.000
_cell.length_c   1.000
_cell.angle_alpha   90.00
_cell.angle_beta   90.00
_cell.angle_gamma   90.00
#
_symmetry.space_group_name_H-M   'P 1'
#
loop_
_entity.id
_entity.type
_entity.pdbx_description
1 polymer ?
#
loop_
_entity_poly.entity_id
_entity_poly.type
_entity_poly.pdbx_seq_one_letter_code
_entity_poly.pdbx_strand_id
1 'polypeptide(L)'
;AILIGVILIGYWAILVFFGGDMPFSLEGNFVSQFDIFLLGEGHIPVFSGVKFDQTGLLSTLPSIGNVLLGYLAGRLIDQTESKANAVKRLIIFGIAGVIVARLWGLVLPMNKLLWTSSFVVYTSALAMVLLGVMLWIIDIQGYKRWTLPFQVFGMNPLFIYVFSIVLAITFRIEFIQTESGELITMMHWLYSRCFQPLAGNRLGSLFYALSMTLVSWFLGWILFKRRIFIKI
;
A
#
# COMPACT_ATOMS: atom_id res chain seq x y z
N ALA A 1 -0.74 23.17 1.86
CA ALA A 1 -2.22 23.11 1.79
C ALA A 1 -2.74 23.50 0.41
N ILE A 2 -2.48 24.73 -0.07
CA ILE A 2 -2.96 25.22 -1.38
C ILE A 2 -2.59 24.30 -2.53
N LEU A 3 -1.30 23.90 -2.64
CA LEU A 3 -0.83 23.00 -3.68
C LEU A 3 -1.57 21.64 -3.71
N ILE A 4 -1.87 21.07 -2.53
CA ILE A 4 -2.62 19.81 -2.43
C ILE A 4 -4.03 20.00 -2.97
N GLY A 5 -4.70 21.10 -2.60
CA GLY A 5 -6.03 21.43 -3.11
C GLY A 5 -6.02 21.59 -4.63
N VAL A 6 -5.05 22.30 -5.20
CA VAL A 6 -4.90 22.48 -6.65
C VAL A 6 -4.70 21.13 -7.35
N ILE A 7 -3.82 20.28 -6.84
CA ILE A 7 -3.57 18.95 -7.42
C ILE A 7 -4.83 18.09 -7.37
N LEU A 8 -5.47 17.97 -6.21
CA LEU A 8 -6.59 17.06 -6.01
C LEU A 8 -7.87 17.53 -6.72
N ILE A 9 -8.17 18.82 -6.70
CA ILE A 9 -9.33 19.39 -7.40
C ILE A 9 -9.06 19.43 -8.91
N GLY A 10 -7.85 19.79 -9.32
CA GLY A 10 -7.45 19.78 -10.74
C GLY A 10 -7.51 18.38 -11.35
N TYR A 11 -7.00 17.37 -10.65
CA TYR A 11 -7.10 15.97 -11.07
C TYR A 11 -8.55 15.51 -11.15
N TRP A 12 -9.39 15.86 -10.18
CA TRP A 12 -10.82 15.57 -10.22
C TRP A 12 -11.50 16.20 -11.44
N ALA A 13 -11.23 17.48 -11.74
CA ALA A 13 -11.74 18.16 -12.92
C ALA A 13 -11.30 17.46 -14.21
N ILE A 14 -10.03 17.04 -14.30
CA ILE A 14 -9.52 16.31 -15.46
C ILE A 14 -10.32 15.02 -15.70
N LEU A 15 -10.52 14.21 -14.66
CA LEU A 15 -11.28 12.96 -14.79
C LEU A 15 -12.73 13.20 -15.24
N VAL A 16 -13.40 14.21 -14.69
CA VAL A 16 -14.81 14.48 -15.00
C VAL A 16 -14.99 15.08 -16.39
N PHE A 17 -14.15 16.04 -16.79
CA PHE A 17 -14.33 16.74 -18.07
C PHE A 17 -13.79 15.96 -19.27
N PHE A 18 -12.77 15.12 -19.08
CA PHE A 18 -12.13 14.40 -20.19
C PHE A 18 -12.41 12.88 -20.20
N GLY A 19 -13.04 12.32 -19.16
CA GLY A 19 -13.32 10.88 -19.07
C GLY A 19 -14.57 10.38 -19.79
N GLY A 20 -15.26 11.21 -20.58
CA GLY A 20 -16.44 10.82 -21.35
C GLY A 20 -17.62 10.32 -20.50
N ASP A 21 -18.39 9.36 -21.01
CA ASP A 21 -19.62 8.87 -20.38
C ASP A 21 -19.38 7.98 -19.15
N MET A 22 -18.20 7.34 -19.06
CA MET A 22 -17.84 6.44 -17.97
C MET A 22 -16.43 6.77 -17.41
N PRO A 23 -16.25 7.97 -16.82
CA PRO A 23 -14.93 8.54 -16.50
C PRO A 23 -14.17 7.76 -15.42
N PHE A 24 -14.86 6.92 -14.65
CA PHE A 24 -14.28 6.14 -13.55
C PHE A 24 -14.17 4.64 -13.85
N SER A 25 -14.51 4.22 -15.07
CA SER A 25 -14.41 2.83 -15.53
C SER A 25 -12.98 2.49 -15.99
N LEU A 26 -12.64 1.20 -16.04
CA LEU A 26 -11.31 0.77 -16.49
C LEU A 26 -11.05 1.09 -17.98
N GLU A 27 -12.11 1.10 -18.79
CA GLU A 27 -12.03 1.28 -20.24
C GLU A 27 -12.18 2.74 -20.66
N GLY A 28 -13.05 3.49 -19.99
CA GLY A 28 -13.39 4.87 -20.37
C GLY A 28 -12.59 5.96 -19.67
N ASN A 29 -11.76 5.62 -18.68
CA ASN A 29 -11.03 6.65 -17.92
C ASN A 29 -10.01 7.39 -18.79
N PHE A 30 -9.86 8.68 -18.49
CA PHE A 30 -8.92 9.54 -19.19
C PHE A 30 -7.45 9.25 -18.86
N VAL A 31 -7.16 8.58 -17.73
CA VAL A 31 -5.80 8.22 -17.33
C VAL A 31 -5.17 7.30 -18.38
N SER A 32 -5.85 6.20 -18.74
CA SER A 32 -5.40 5.28 -19.78
C SER A 32 -5.14 6.01 -21.09
N GLN A 33 -6.06 6.89 -21.50
CA GLN A 33 -5.97 7.59 -22.78
C GLN A 33 -4.77 8.53 -22.82
N PHE A 34 -4.55 9.30 -21.76
CA PHE A 34 -3.43 10.21 -21.65
C PHE A 34 -2.09 9.47 -21.60
N ASP A 35 -1.99 8.41 -20.79
CA ASP A 35 -0.75 7.66 -20.63
C ASP A 35 -0.40 6.90 -21.93
N ILE A 36 -1.40 6.31 -22.63
CA ILE A 36 -1.20 5.70 -23.95
C ILE A 36 -0.77 6.73 -24.99
N PHE A 37 -1.40 7.91 -25.01
CA PHE A 37 -1.02 8.97 -25.94
C PHE A 37 0.44 9.41 -25.76
N LEU A 38 0.90 9.54 -24.52
CA LEU A 38 2.22 10.07 -24.20
C LEU A 38 3.33 9.02 -24.26
N LEU A 39 3.09 7.83 -23.70
CA LEU A 39 4.10 6.76 -23.62
C LEU A 39 4.00 5.77 -24.77
N GLY A 40 2.89 5.77 -25.50
CA GLY A 40 2.61 4.81 -26.55
C GLY A 40 2.12 3.47 -26.00
N GLU A 41 1.36 2.78 -26.85
CA GLU A 41 0.71 1.53 -26.55
C GLU A 41 1.62 0.36 -26.15
N GLY A 42 2.91 0.41 -26.51
CA GLY A 42 3.89 -0.64 -26.21
C GLY A 42 4.46 -0.55 -24.79
N HIS A 43 4.28 0.57 -24.09
CA HIS A 43 4.83 0.82 -22.76
C HIS A 43 3.80 0.72 -21.63
N ILE A 44 2.51 0.57 -21.97
CA ILE A 44 1.44 0.45 -20.99
C ILE A 44 1.12 -1.03 -20.74
N PRO A 45 1.17 -1.50 -19.47
CA PRO A 45 0.85 -2.88 -19.14
C PRO A 45 -0.62 -3.19 -19.37
N VAL A 46 -0.92 -4.48 -19.56
CA VAL A 46 -2.29 -4.98 -19.63
C VAL A 46 -2.76 -5.38 -18.24
N PHE A 47 -3.80 -4.71 -17.76
CA PHE A 47 -4.47 -5.01 -16.50
C PHE A 47 -5.89 -5.47 -16.77
N SER A 48 -6.23 -6.70 -16.37
CA SER A 48 -7.56 -7.30 -16.57
C SER A 48 -8.07 -7.26 -18.02
N GLY A 49 -7.17 -7.42 -18.99
CA GLY A 49 -7.50 -7.39 -20.43
C GLY A 49 -7.50 -6.00 -21.07
N VAL A 50 -7.30 -4.93 -20.30
CA VAL A 50 -7.28 -3.53 -20.78
C VAL A 50 -5.88 -2.94 -20.62
N LYS A 51 -5.41 -2.12 -21.58
CA LYS A 51 -4.16 -1.36 -21.42
C LYS A 51 -4.35 -0.26 -20.39
N PHE A 52 -3.80 -0.48 -19.20
CA PHE A 52 -3.98 0.43 -18.09
C PHE A 52 -2.82 0.30 -17.09
N ASP A 53 -2.23 1.44 -16.74
CA ASP A 53 -1.20 1.55 -15.72
C ASP A 53 -1.76 2.21 -14.46
N GLN A 54 -1.79 1.46 -13.34
CA GLN A 54 -2.16 1.99 -12.03
C GLN A 54 -1.17 3.03 -11.51
N THR A 55 0.06 3.00 -12.01
CA THR A 55 1.18 3.87 -11.66
C THR A 55 1.54 4.86 -12.76
N GLY A 56 0.63 5.07 -13.72
CA GLY A 56 0.82 5.97 -14.83
C GLY A 56 1.05 7.43 -14.43
N LEU A 57 1.48 8.24 -15.39
CA LEU A 57 1.94 9.61 -15.14
C LEU A 57 0.81 10.48 -14.60
N LEU A 58 -0.39 10.36 -15.16
CA LEU A 58 -1.51 11.18 -14.72
C LEU A 58 -1.96 10.83 -13.29
N SER A 59 -1.97 9.54 -12.94
CA SER A 59 -2.26 9.04 -11.57
C SER A 59 -1.17 9.36 -10.54
N THR A 60 0.01 9.79 -11.00
CA THR A 60 1.08 10.27 -10.11
C THR A 60 0.74 11.62 -9.48
N LEU A 61 -0.08 12.46 -10.13
CA LEU A 61 -0.52 13.75 -9.59
C LEU A 61 -1.19 13.62 -8.21
N PRO A 62 -2.30 12.86 -8.06
CA PRO A 62 -2.92 12.68 -6.75
C PRO A 62 -2.01 11.91 -5.77
N SER A 63 -1.09 11.07 -6.25
CA SER A 63 -0.06 10.41 -5.42
C SER A 63 0.88 11.43 -4.74
N ILE A 64 1.27 12.50 -5.43
CA ILE A 64 2.01 13.63 -4.83
C ILE A 64 1.19 14.25 -3.69
N GLY A 65 -0.13 14.40 -3.88
CA GLY A 65 -1.05 14.86 -2.84
C GLY A 65 -0.97 13.99 -1.58
N ASN A 66 -0.90 12.67 -1.74
CA ASN A 66 -0.78 11.71 -0.63
C ASN A 66 0.53 11.91 0.15
N VAL A 67 1.65 12.08 -0.54
CA VAL A 67 2.96 12.35 0.07
C VAL A 67 2.96 13.68 0.81
N LEU A 68 2.40 14.74 0.21
CA LEU A 68 2.32 16.06 0.84
C LEU A 68 1.42 16.06 2.07
N LEU A 69 0.32 15.30 2.08
CA LEU A 69 -0.52 15.12 3.28
C LEU A 69 0.26 14.42 4.40
N GLY A 70 1.03 13.36 4.08
CA GLY A 70 1.92 12.70 5.04
C GLY A 70 2.98 13.66 5.60
N TYR A 71 3.60 14.47 4.74
CA TYR A 71 4.54 15.52 5.16
C TYR A 71 3.89 16.52 6.13
N LEU A 72 2.67 16.99 5.83
CA LEU A 72 1.95 17.90 6.71
C LEU A 72 1.59 17.25 8.05
N ALA A 73 1.24 15.97 8.08
CA ALA A 73 1.01 15.23 9.32
C ALA A 73 2.30 15.14 10.17
N GLY A 74 3.44 14.86 9.55
CA GLY A 74 4.75 14.87 10.22
C GLY A 74 5.12 16.24 10.75
N ARG A 75 4.97 17.29 9.94
CA ARG A 75 5.20 18.68 10.33
C ARG A 75 4.28 19.12 11.48
N LEU A 76 3.03 18.66 11.49
CA LEU A 76 2.09 18.95 12.58
C LEU A 76 2.57 18.36 13.91
N ILE A 77 3.14 17.15 13.89
CA ILE A 77 3.74 16.54 15.08
C ILE A 77 4.94 17.37 15.54
N ASP A 78 5.85 17.69 14.62
CA ASP A 78 7.10 18.42 14.89
C ASP A 78 6.86 19.82 15.47
N GLN A 79 5.86 20.53 14.95
CA GLN A 79 5.52 21.90 15.37
C GLN A 79 4.64 21.97 16.63
N THR A 80 4.17 20.83 17.15
CA THR A 80 3.30 20.81 18.33
C THR A 80 4.11 20.46 19.57
N GLU A 81 4.24 21.41 20.50
CA GLU A 81 5.06 21.28 21.71
C GLU A 81 4.70 20.07 22.58
N SER A 82 3.41 19.76 22.70
CA SER A 82 2.93 18.64 23.50
C SER A 82 2.50 17.46 22.64
N LYS A 83 3.05 16.28 22.92
CA LYS A 83 2.65 15.01 22.28
C LYS A 83 1.15 14.76 22.37
N ALA A 84 0.51 15.10 23.50
CA ALA A 84 -0.94 14.93 23.67
C ALA A 84 -1.73 15.85 22.73
N ASN A 85 -1.26 17.08 22.52
CA ASN A 85 -1.86 17.99 21.55
C ASN A 85 -1.63 17.53 20.11
N ALA A 86 -0.46 16.97 19.79
CA ALA A 86 -0.18 16.41 18.47
C ALA A 86 -1.14 15.25 18.14
N VAL A 87 -1.30 14.31 19.08
CA VAL A 87 -2.29 13.21 18.99
C VAL A 87 -3.70 13.75 18.76
N LYS A 88 -4.14 14.70 19.59
CA LYS A 88 -5.48 15.28 19.49
C LYS A 88 -5.71 15.91 18.11
N ARG A 89 -4.75 16.69 17.62
CA ARG A 89 -4.82 17.34 16.30
C ARG A 89 -4.85 16.31 15.16
N LEU A 90 -3.99 15.30 15.19
CA LEU A 90 -3.98 14.23 14.18
C LEU A 90 -5.32 13.50 14.10
N ILE A 91 -5.90 13.15 15.25
CA ILE A 91 -7.19 12.46 15.30
C ILE A 91 -8.31 13.38 14.79
N ILE A 92 -8.35 14.65 15.21
CA ILE A 92 -9.37 15.61 14.74
C ILE A 92 -9.28 15.82 13.23
N PHE A 93 -8.09 16.12 12.70
CA PHE A 93 -7.91 16.33 11.26
C PHE A 93 -8.13 15.04 10.47
N GLY A 94 -7.73 13.89 11.01
CA GLY A 94 -8.00 12.59 10.41
C GLY A 94 -9.50 12.27 10.35
N ILE A 95 -10.25 12.45 11.43
CA ILE A 95 -11.71 12.22 11.42
C ILE A 95 -12.41 13.21 10.47
N ALA A 96 -12.04 14.48 10.52
CA ALA A 96 -12.59 15.48 9.59
C ALA A 96 -12.28 15.12 8.12
N GLY A 97 -11.05 14.69 7.84
CA GLY A 97 -10.64 14.23 6.50
C GLY A 97 -11.41 13.01 6.04
N VAL A 98 -11.69 12.04 6.92
CA VAL A 98 -12.53 10.87 6.60
C VAL A 98 -13.94 11.30 6.20
N ILE A 99 -14.55 12.23 6.95
CA ILE A 99 -15.89 12.74 6.64
C ILE A 99 -15.89 13.46 5.28
N VAL A 100 -14.94 14.37 5.07
CA VAL A 100 -14.78 15.09 3.79
C VAL A 100 -14.61 14.12 2.64
N ALA A 101 -13.75 13.11 2.79
CA ALA A 101 -13.51 12.13 1.73
C ALA A 101 -14.74 11.25 1.45
N ARG A 102 -15.52 10.89 2.47
CA ARG A 102 -16.77 10.12 2.28
C ARG A 102 -17.84 10.93 1.57
N LEU A 103 -17.99 12.21 1.89
CA LEU A 103 -18.89 13.11 1.19
C LEU A 103 -18.43 13.35 -0.26
N TRP A 104 -17.12 13.57 -0.47
CA TRP A 104 -16.55 13.68 -1.81
C TRP A 104 -16.72 12.37 -2.60
N GLY A 105 -16.66 11.23 -1.92
CA GLY A 105 -16.92 9.89 -2.44
C GLY A 105 -18.30 9.72 -3.11
N LEU A 106 -19.27 10.57 -2.78
CA LEU A 106 -20.60 10.57 -3.41
C LEU A 106 -20.58 11.08 -4.86
N VAL A 107 -19.63 11.97 -5.18
CA VAL A 107 -19.50 12.59 -6.51
C VAL A 107 -18.27 12.05 -7.27
N LEU A 108 -17.20 11.74 -6.54
CA LEU A 108 -15.98 11.12 -7.06
C LEU A 108 -15.77 9.78 -6.33
N PRO A 109 -16.21 8.66 -6.91
CA PRO A 109 -16.10 7.35 -6.26
C PRO A 109 -14.66 7.04 -5.84
N MET A 110 -14.50 6.42 -4.67
CA MET A 110 -13.19 6.02 -4.17
C MET A 110 -12.65 4.87 -5.03
N ASN A 111 -11.82 5.22 -6.01
CA ASN A 111 -11.19 4.28 -6.91
C ASN A 111 -9.67 4.27 -6.67
N LYS A 112 -9.18 3.13 -6.18
CA LYS A 112 -7.74 2.89 -5.96
C LYS A 112 -6.97 2.82 -7.28
N LEU A 113 -7.56 2.22 -8.32
CA LEU A 113 -6.89 2.02 -9.60
C LEU A 113 -6.56 3.37 -10.25
N LEU A 114 -7.50 4.31 -10.20
CA LEU A 114 -7.32 5.68 -10.70
C LEU A 114 -6.72 6.63 -9.67
N TRP A 115 -6.33 6.14 -8.49
CA TRP A 115 -5.79 6.98 -7.41
C TRP A 115 -6.62 8.25 -7.14
N THR A 116 -7.95 8.12 -7.18
CA THR A 116 -8.88 9.27 -7.11
C THR A 116 -8.63 10.18 -5.92
N SER A 117 -8.90 11.47 -6.08
CA SER A 117 -8.71 12.46 -5.01
C SER A 117 -9.46 12.12 -3.72
N SER A 118 -10.69 11.59 -3.83
CA SER A 118 -11.46 11.12 -2.68
C SER A 118 -10.77 9.94 -1.97
N PHE A 119 -10.19 8.99 -2.72
CA PHE A 119 -9.41 7.89 -2.19
C PHE A 119 -8.11 8.36 -1.49
N VAL A 120 -7.41 9.35 -2.06
CA VAL A 120 -6.20 9.94 -1.45
C VAL A 120 -6.52 10.59 -0.11
N VAL A 121 -7.53 11.47 -0.06
CA VAL A 121 -7.93 12.11 1.20
C VAL A 121 -8.37 11.06 2.21
N TYR A 122 -9.15 10.06 1.80
CA TYR A 122 -9.64 9.01 2.70
C TYR A 122 -8.49 8.21 3.34
N THR A 123 -7.54 7.73 2.53
CA THR A 123 -6.42 6.91 3.01
C THR A 123 -5.44 7.70 3.85
N SER A 124 -5.10 8.93 3.44
CA SER A 124 -4.30 9.85 4.25
C SER A 124 -4.97 10.14 5.60
N ALA A 125 -6.27 10.39 5.61
CA ALA A 125 -7.02 10.70 6.82
C ALA A 125 -7.07 9.52 7.80
N LEU A 126 -7.31 8.30 7.30
CA LEU A 126 -7.20 7.07 8.10
C LEU A 126 -5.79 6.87 8.65
N ALA A 127 -4.76 7.13 7.86
CA ALA A 127 -3.37 7.05 8.30
C ALA A 127 -3.07 8.07 9.42
N MET A 128 -3.62 9.30 9.35
CA MET A 128 -3.49 10.29 10.42
C MET A 128 -4.15 9.83 11.73
N VAL A 129 -5.36 9.27 11.66
CA VAL A 129 -6.03 8.70 12.84
C VAL A 129 -5.19 7.57 13.43
N LEU A 130 -4.76 6.62 12.59
CA LEU A 130 -3.95 5.49 13.04
C LEU A 130 -2.64 5.97 13.67
N LEU A 131 -1.95 6.92 13.05
CA LEU A 131 -0.72 7.51 13.58
C LEU A 131 -0.96 8.18 14.93
N GLY A 132 -2.04 8.95 15.08
CA GLY A 132 -2.44 9.54 16.36
C GLY A 132 -2.68 8.50 17.45
N VAL A 133 -3.38 7.41 17.13
CA VAL A 133 -3.62 6.29 18.06
C VAL A 133 -2.30 5.60 18.44
N MET A 134 -1.42 5.35 17.47
CA MET A 134 -0.11 4.72 17.72
C MET A 134 0.77 5.59 18.62
N LEU A 135 0.85 6.90 18.35
CA LEU A 135 1.57 7.86 19.20
C LEU A 135 1.01 7.87 20.63
N TRP A 136 -0.31 7.81 20.79
CA TRP A 136 -0.91 7.74 22.12
C TRP A 136 -0.54 6.45 22.86
N ILE A 137 -0.68 5.29 22.23
CA ILE A 137 -0.39 3.98 22.85
C ILE A 137 1.11 3.83 23.19
N ILE A 138 1.99 4.24 22.27
CA ILE A 138 3.43 3.96 22.36
C ILE A 138 4.16 5.05 23.13
N ASP A 139 3.92 6.32 22.80
CA ASP A 139 4.68 7.45 23.34
C ASP A 139 4.09 8.07 24.60
N ILE A 140 2.77 8.01 24.78
CA ILE A 140 2.09 8.58 25.95
C ILE A 140 1.81 7.50 26.99
N GLN A 141 1.16 6.38 26.62
CA GLN A 141 0.86 5.28 27.54
C GLN A 141 2.05 4.35 27.81
N GLY A 142 3.09 4.41 26.97
CA GLY A 142 4.31 3.62 27.14
C GLY A 142 4.16 2.13 26.84
N TYR A 143 3.06 1.69 26.23
CA TYR A 143 2.83 0.29 25.88
C TYR A 143 3.65 -0.11 24.65
N LYS A 144 4.89 -0.55 24.88
CA LYS A 144 5.88 -0.86 23.82
C LYS A 144 6.14 -2.35 23.59
N ARG A 145 5.74 -3.24 24.51
CA ARG A 145 6.12 -4.67 24.41
C ARG A 145 5.62 -5.36 23.14
N TRP A 146 4.44 -4.99 22.65
CA TRP A 146 3.82 -5.55 21.46
C TRP A 146 4.43 -5.01 20.15
N THR A 147 5.24 -3.94 20.21
CA THR A 147 5.80 -3.31 18.99
C THR A 147 7.02 -4.05 18.44
N LEU A 148 7.57 -5.03 19.18
CA LEU A 148 8.81 -5.73 18.81
C LEU A 148 8.74 -6.36 17.40
N PRO A 149 7.68 -7.10 17.00
CA PRO A 149 7.62 -7.68 15.66
C PRO A 149 7.66 -6.62 14.55
N PHE A 150 7.03 -5.47 14.79
CA PHE A 150 7.00 -4.34 13.85
C PHE A 150 8.33 -3.59 13.80
N GLN A 151 9.03 -3.46 14.93
CA GLN A 151 10.37 -2.87 14.96
C GLN A 151 11.37 -3.71 14.16
N VAL A 152 11.27 -5.04 14.25
CA VAL A 152 12.11 -5.96 13.46
C VAL A 152 11.97 -5.68 11.95
N PHE A 153 10.73 -5.56 11.46
CA PHE A 153 10.49 -5.17 10.07
C PHE A 153 10.92 -3.72 9.78
N GLY A 154 10.62 -2.80 10.69
CA GLY A 154 10.80 -1.36 10.51
C GLY A 154 12.25 -0.88 10.51
N MET A 155 13.20 -1.65 11.05
CA MET A 155 14.61 -1.28 11.03
C MET A 155 15.31 -1.57 9.69
N ASN A 156 14.82 -2.53 8.91
CA ASN A 156 15.36 -2.89 7.59
C ASN A 156 14.23 -3.12 6.55
N PRO A 157 13.28 -2.18 6.37
CA PRO A 157 12.04 -2.44 5.65
C PRO A 157 12.26 -2.71 4.16
N LEU A 158 13.12 -1.93 3.50
CA LEU A 158 13.40 -2.08 2.07
C LEU A 158 14.17 -3.37 1.77
N PHE A 159 15.15 -3.72 2.61
CA PHE A 159 15.88 -4.98 2.48
C PHE A 159 14.94 -6.19 2.63
N ILE A 160 14.08 -6.19 3.65
CA ILE A 160 13.14 -7.30 3.87
C ILE A 160 12.12 -7.37 2.74
N TYR A 161 11.66 -6.23 2.21
CA TYR A 161 10.80 -6.19 1.03
C TYR A 161 11.46 -6.85 -0.18
N VAL A 162 12.69 -6.45 -0.53
CA VAL A 162 13.44 -7.05 -1.64
C VAL A 162 13.66 -8.55 -1.41
N PHE A 163 14.05 -8.95 -0.19
CA PHE A 163 14.19 -10.36 0.17
C PHE A 163 12.89 -11.14 -0.04
N SER A 164 11.74 -10.58 0.35
CA SER A 164 10.44 -11.25 0.17
C SER A 164 10.09 -11.47 -1.30
N ILE A 165 10.48 -10.55 -2.18
CA ILE A 165 10.31 -10.69 -3.64
C ILE A 165 11.23 -11.77 -4.17
N VAL A 166 12.52 -11.73 -3.81
CA VAL A 166 13.49 -12.75 -4.23
C VAL A 166 13.02 -14.13 -3.80
N LEU A 167 12.58 -14.27 -2.54
CA LEU A 167 12.03 -15.51 -2.00
C LEU A 167 10.82 -15.99 -2.82
N ALA A 168 9.88 -15.08 -3.13
CA ALA A 168 8.69 -15.41 -3.92
C ALA A 168 9.05 -15.85 -5.35
N ILE A 169 10.01 -15.19 -6.00
CA ILE A 169 10.49 -15.57 -7.35
C ILE A 169 11.17 -16.93 -7.29
N THR A 170 12.08 -17.17 -6.35
CA THR A 170 12.77 -18.45 -6.20
C THR A 170 11.77 -19.60 -5.98
N PHE A 171 10.72 -19.37 -5.19
CA PHE A 171 9.72 -20.41 -4.91
C PHE A 171 8.75 -20.67 -6.08
N ARG A 172 8.71 -19.77 -7.06
CA ARG A 172 7.94 -19.94 -8.30
C ARG A 172 8.72 -20.65 -9.41
N ILE A 173 10.01 -20.92 -9.22
CA ILE A 173 10.78 -21.73 -10.17
C ILE A 173 10.20 -23.15 -10.18
N GLU A 174 10.04 -23.71 -11.38
CA GLU A 174 9.58 -25.08 -11.60
C GLU A 174 10.77 -26.03 -11.60
N PHE A 175 10.74 -27.06 -10.76
CA PHE A 175 11.85 -28.03 -10.66
C PHE A 175 11.46 -29.38 -10.06
N ILE A 176 10.25 -29.54 -9.50
CA ILE A 176 9.81 -30.82 -8.94
C ILE A 176 8.97 -31.52 -10.00
N GLN A 177 9.38 -32.72 -10.39
CA GLN A 177 8.56 -33.58 -11.24
C GLN A 177 7.63 -34.42 -10.37
N THR A 178 6.34 -34.39 -10.71
CA THR A 178 5.32 -35.20 -10.06
C THR A 178 5.34 -36.63 -10.61
N GLU A 179 4.74 -37.60 -9.92
CA GLU A 179 4.59 -38.98 -10.43
C GLU A 179 3.82 -39.04 -11.77
N SER A 180 3.01 -38.02 -12.08
CA SER A 180 2.33 -37.81 -13.35
C SER A 180 3.21 -37.18 -14.46
N GLY A 181 4.47 -36.86 -14.17
CA GLY A 181 5.41 -36.22 -15.10
C GLY A 181 5.29 -34.70 -15.20
N GLU A 182 4.32 -34.06 -14.54
CA GLU A 182 4.15 -32.61 -14.53
C GLU A 182 5.20 -31.91 -13.67
N LEU A 183 5.70 -30.77 -14.14
CA LEU A 183 6.55 -29.88 -13.36
C LEU A 183 5.68 -29.02 -12.44
N ILE A 184 6.03 -29.01 -11.15
CA ILE A 184 5.42 -28.16 -10.15
C ILE A 184 6.45 -27.22 -9.51
N THR A 185 5.96 -26.06 -9.08
CA THR A 185 6.76 -25.06 -8.38
C THR A 185 7.01 -25.45 -6.92
N MET A 186 8.08 -24.91 -6.30
CA MET A 186 8.31 -25.09 -4.85
C MET A 186 7.10 -24.66 -4.04
N MET A 187 6.51 -23.53 -4.44
CA MET A 187 5.33 -22.95 -3.80
C MET A 187 4.18 -23.95 -3.80
N HIS A 188 3.87 -24.52 -4.96
CA HIS A 188 2.77 -25.48 -5.09
C HIS A 188 3.05 -26.75 -4.28
N TRP A 189 4.26 -27.31 -4.37
CA TRP A 189 4.64 -28.49 -3.62
C TRP A 189 4.55 -28.28 -2.10
N LEU A 190 5.11 -27.18 -1.60
CA LEU A 190 5.09 -26.88 -0.17
C LEU A 190 3.66 -26.68 0.33
N TYR A 191 2.84 -26.00 -0.46
CA TYR A 191 1.42 -25.84 -0.15
C TYR A 191 0.68 -27.17 -0.15
N SER A 192 0.77 -27.96 -1.22
CA SER A 192 -0.03 -29.18 -1.39
C SER A 192 0.42 -30.33 -0.50
N ARG A 193 1.70 -30.38 -0.10
CA ARG A 193 2.25 -31.45 0.74
C ARG A 193 2.32 -31.12 2.21
N CYS A 194 2.52 -29.86 2.58
CA CYS A 194 2.67 -29.48 4.00
C CYS A 194 1.41 -28.80 4.54
N PHE A 195 0.92 -27.76 3.86
CA PHE A 195 -0.10 -26.88 4.44
C PHE A 195 -1.54 -27.32 4.14
N GLN A 196 -1.81 -27.78 2.92
CA GLN A 196 -3.12 -28.24 2.49
C GLN A 196 -3.57 -29.50 3.25
N PRO A 197 -2.73 -30.53 3.49
CA PRO A 197 -3.15 -31.70 4.26
C PRO A 197 -3.36 -31.38 5.75
N LEU A 198 -2.64 -30.38 6.29
CA LEU A 198 -2.72 -30.00 7.70
C LEU A 198 -4.03 -29.29 8.03
N ALA A 199 -4.54 -28.43 7.14
CA ALA A 199 -5.64 -27.51 7.47
C ALA A 199 -6.62 -27.23 6.33
N GLY A 200 -6.57 -28.01 5.24
CA GLY A 200 -7.39 -27.81 4.05
C GLY A 200 -7.02 -26.55 3.28
N ASN A 201 -7.86 -26.15 2.32
CA ASN A 201 -7.49 -25.09 1.36
C ASN A 201 -7.40 -23.69 2.01
N ARG A 202 -8.42 -23.28 2.77
CA ARG A 202 -8.50 -21.91 3.31
C ARG A 202 -7.44 -21.67 4.39
N LEU A 203 -7.41 -22.51 5.42
CA LEU A 203 -6.45 -22.36 6.52
C LEU A 203 -5.04 -22.76 6.09
N GLY A 204 -4.90 -23.74 5.20
CA GLY A 204 -3.60 -24.07 4.58
C GLY A 204 -2.99 -22.87 3.87
N SER A 205 -3.78 -22.09 3.11
CA SER A 205 -3.26 -20.88 2.44
C SER A 205 -2.84 -19.80 3.44
N LEU A 206 -3.56 -19.68 4.57
CA LEU A 206 -3.21 -18.75 5.64
C LEU A 206 -1.89 -19.17 6.32
N PHE A 207 -1.74 -20.45 6.65
CA PHE A 207 -0.52 -20.97 7.26
C PHE A 207 0.68 -20.88 6.34
N TYR A 208 0.51 -21.14 5.05
CA TYR A 208 1.53 -20.88 4.05
C TYR A 208 1.94 -19.40 4.06
N ALA A 209 1.00 -18.46 3.96
CA ALA A 209 1.31 -17.03 3.99
C ALA A 209 2.00 -16.59 5.30
N LEU A 210 1.55 -17.09 6.45
CA LEU A 210 2.16 -16.82 7.74
C LEU A 210 3.58 -17.38 7.82
N SER A 211 3.82 -18.59 7.32
CA SER A 211 5.16 -19.18 7.30
C SER A 211 6.14 -18.36 6.47
N MET A 212 5.76 -17.92 5.26
CA MET A 212 6.61 -17.08 4.40
C MET A 212 6.88 -15.72 5.04
N THR A 213 5.88 -15.17 5.73
CA THR A 213 6.02 -13.94 6.52
C THR A 213 6.98 -14.14 7.70
N LEU A 214 6.88 -15.27 8.40
CA LEU A 214 7.76 -15.61 9.52
C LEU A 214 9.20 -15.85 9.07
N VAL A 215 9.42 -16.44 7.89
CA VAL A 215 10.76 -16.57 7.29
C VAL A 215 11.37 -15.19 7.04
N SER A 216 10.60 -14.28 6.44
CA SER A 216 11.03 -12.89 6.20
C SER A 216 11.26 -12.13 7.51
N TRP A 217 10.41 -12.34 8.50
CA TRP A 217 10.55 -11.77 9.84
C TRP A 217 11.79 -12.29 10.56
N PHE A 218 12.06 -13.59 10.48
CA PHE A 218 13.20 -14.23 11.14
C PHE A 218 14.53 -13.69 10.60
N LEU A 219 14.62 -13.47 9.28
CA LEU A 219 15.76 -12.77 8.69
C LEU A 219 15.90 -11.36 9.26
N GLY A 220 14.81 -10.60 9.31
CA GLY A 220 14.78 -9.28 9.96
C GLY A 220 15.23 -9.34 11.42
N TRP A 221 14.84 -10.39 12.15
CA TRP A 221 15.17 -10.56 13.56
C TRP A 221 16.66 -10.85 13.77
N ILE A 222 17.29 -11.62 12.87
CA ILE A 222 18.74 -11.81 12.87
C ILE A 222 19.46 -10.47 12.72
N LEU A 223 19.03 -9.65 11.75
CA LEU A 223 19.59 -8.31 11.53
C LEU A 223 19.36 -7.40 12.75
N PHE A 224 18.16 -7.45 13.32
CA PHE A 224 17.78 -6.69 14.52
C PHE A 224 18.69 -7.05 15.71
N LYS A 225 18.88 -8.33 16.00
CA LYS A 225 19.75 -8.78 17.10
C LYS A 225 21.22 -8.41 16.88
N ARG A 226 21.68 -8.46 15.64
CA ARG A 226 23.06 -8.09 15.27
C ARG A 226 23.27 -6.58 15.11
N ARG A 227 22.22 -5.76 15.29
CA ARG A 227 22.23 -4.30 15.06
C ARG A 227 22.76 -3.90 13.67
N ILE A 228 22.44 -4.71 12.65
CA ILE A 228 22.81 -4.43 11.27
C ILE A 228 21.69 -3.61 10.63
N PHE A 229 22.04 -2.45 10.08
CA PHE A 229 21.13 -1.55 9.39
C PHE A 229 21.59 -1.39 7.94
N ILE A 230 20.83 -1.99 7.03
CA ILE A 230 21.09 -1.96 5.59
C ILE A 230 20.30 -0.79 5.02
N LYS A 231 21.02 0.24 4.57
CA LYS A 231 20.48 1.34 3.78
C LYS A 231 20.81 1.04 2.32
N ILE A 232 19.81 1.10 1.45
CA ILE A 232 19.92 0.94 0.00
C ILE A 232 19.67 2.31 -0.62
#